data_AF-A0A7J4KBY6-F1
#
_entry.id   AF-A0A7J4KBY6-F1
#
_cell.length_a   1.000
_cell.length_b   1.000
_cell.length_c   1.000
_cell.angle_alpha   90.00
_cell.angle_beta   90.00
_cell.angle_gamma   90.00
#
_symmetry.space_group_name_H-M   'P 1'
#
loop_
_entity.id
_entity.type
_entity.pdbx_description
1 polymer ?
#
loop_
_entity_poly.entity_id
_entity_poly.type
_entity_poly.pdbx_seq_one_letter_code
_entity_poly.pdbx_strand_id
1 'polypeptide(L)'
;MPKTPPGTDPTVLSAAFDLVFRQGRSPPSCPHPDESDLLNRIRDRAPAAPAAACREALIRVRRLSLDVYEVCDAFRDGAYGTGEGAHDAAVRALAEKNSGFTEDEYAKAFAVGMMWTAF
;
A
#
# COMPACT_ATOMS: atom_id res chain seq x y z
N MET A 1 10.55 -21.14 4.87
CA MET A 1 9.84 -20.57 3.71
C MET A 1 8.55 -19.97 4.22
N PRO A 2 8.37 -18.63 4.18
CA PRO A 2 7.11 -18.04 4.60
C PRO A 2 6.01 -18.48 3.61
N LYS A 3 4.96 -19.04 4.18
CA LYS A 3 3.85 -19.67 3.48
C LYS A 3 2.88 -18.56 3.08
N THR A 4 2.90 -18.16 1.80
CA THR A 4 1.95 -17.17 1.27
C THR A 4 0.54 -17.68 1.51
N PRO A 5 -0.34 -16.92 2.20
CA PRO A 5 -1.73 -17.33 2.34
C PRO A 5 -2.36 -17.48 0.95
N PRO A 6 -3.32 -18.41 0.76
CA PRO A 6 -4.00 -18.58 -0.51
C PRO A 6 -4.90 -17.35 -0.72
N GLY A 7 -4.40 -16.29 -1.33
CA GLY A 7 -5.15 -15.05 -1.37
C GLY A 7 -4.50 -14.00 -2.24
N THR A 8 -5.12 -13.78 -3.41
CA THR A 8 -4.77 -12.79 -4.43
C THR A 8 -3.52 -13.12 -5.24
N ASP A 9 -3.70 -13.23 -6.57
CA ASP A 9 -2.61 -13.32 -7.54
C ASP A 9 -1.64 -12.13 -7.35
N PRO A 10 -0.32 -12.37 -7.19
CA PRO A 10 0.68 -11.30 -7.02
C PRO A 10 0.61 -10.21 -8.09
N THR A 11 0.25 -10.58 -9.31
CA THR A 11 0.08 -9.66 -10.44
C THR A 11 -1.08 -8.70 -10.22
N VAL A 12 -2.19 -9.20 -9.69
CA VAL A 12 -3.39 -8.39 -9.40
C VAL A 12 -3.12 -7.48 -8.20
N LEU A 13 -2.43 -8.00 -7.19
CA LEU A 13 -2.06 -7.22 -6.01
C LEU A 13 -1.10 -6.07 -6.37
N SER A 14 -0.06 -6.37 -7.16
CA SER A 14 0.90 -5.36 -7.61
C SER A 14 0.27 -4.32 -8.55
N ALA A 15 -0.64 -4.74 -9.43
CA ALA A 15 -1.40 -3.81 -10.28
C ALA A 15 -2.27 -2.85 -9.44
N ALA A 16 -2.95 -3.36 -8.41
CA ALA A 16 -3.71 -2.55 -7.47
C ALA A 16 -2.80 -1.60 -6.67
N PHE A 17 -1.64 -2.10 -6.21
CA PHE A 17 -0.64 -1.34 -5.49
C PHE A 17 -0.19 -0.12 -6.31
N ASP A 18 0.23 -0.32 -7.55
CA ASP A 18 0.69 0.75 -8.44
C ASP A 18 -0.37 1.81 -8.74
N LEU A 19 -1.65 1.43 -8.76
CA LEU A 19 -2.75 2.38 -9.01
C LEU A 19 -3.04 3.27 -7.79
N VAL A 20 -2.83 2.75 -6.58
CA VAL A 20 -3.04 3.49 -5.33
C VAL A 20 -1.81 4.31 -4.95
N PHE A 21 -0.62 3.73 -5.00
CA PHE A 21 0.66 4.37 -4.63
C PHE A 21 1.36 5.07 -5.81
N ARG A 22 0.60 5.54 -6.80
CA ARG A 22 1.14 6.38 -7.88
C ARG A 22 1.47 7.76 -7.30
N GLN A 23 2.72 8.21 -7.48
CA GLN A 23 3.19 9.53 -7.05
C GLN A 23 2.21 10.64 -7.50
N GLY A 24 1.90 11.57 -6.58
CA GLY A 24 1.05 12.73 -6.84
C GLY A 24 -0.45 12.52 -6.60
N ARG A 25 -0.88 11.35 -6.10
CA ARG A 25 -2.26 11.17 -5.60
C ARG A 25 -2.39 11.60 -4.15
N SER A 26 -3.55 12.14 -3.81
CA SER A 26 -3.93 12.59 -2.48
C SER A 26 -3.96 11.45 -1.44
N PRO A 27 -3.82 11.75 -0.14
CA PRO A 27 -3.96 10.77 0.94
C PRO A 27 -5.27 9.97 0.87
N PRO A 28 -5.35 8.82 1.57
CA PRO A 28 -6.53 7.95 1.58
C PRO A 28 -7.83 8.63 2.06
N SER A 29 -7.73 9.80 2.72
CA SER A 29 -8.85 10.61 3.20
C SER A 29 -9.49 11.52 2.13
N CYS A 30 -8.84 11.72 0.98
CA CYS A 30 -9.45 12.46 -0.13
C CYS A 30 -10.44 11.56 -0.89
N PRO A 31 -11.51 12.12 -1.49
CA PRO A 31 -12.48 11.34 -2.24
C PRO A 31 -11.74 10.51 -3.29
N HIS A 32 -11.73 9.19 -3.06
CA HIS A 32 -11.01 8.28 -3.91
C HIS A 32 -11.58 8.35 -5.33
N PRO A 33 -10.74 8.15 -6.37
CA PRO A 33 -11.27 7.91 -7.71
C PRO A 33 -12.27 6.77 -7.66
N ASP A 34 -13.30 6.84 -8.51
CA ASP A 34 -14.41 5.87 -8.58
C ASP A 34 -13.88 4.44 -8.44
N GLU A 35 -14.40 3.70 -7.46
CA GLU A 35 -14.02 2.31 -7.20
C GLU A 35 -14.17 1.45 -8.46
N SER A 36 -15.23 1.70 -9.24
CA SER A 36 -15.50 1.00 -10.49
C SER A 36 -14.41 1.28 -11.52
N ASP A 37 -13.92 2.51 -11.63
CA ASP A 37 -12.81 2.87 -12.52
C ASP A 37 -11.50 2.20 -12.11
N LEU A 38 -11.22 2.15 -10.80
CA LEU A 38 -10.03 1.47 -10.28
C LEU A 38 -10.09 -0.03 -10.56
N LEU A 39 -11.24 -0.66 -10.32
CA LEU A 39 -11.43 -2.09 -10.60
C LEU A 39 -11.30 -2.40 -12.09
N ASN A 40 -11.84 -1.55 -12.97
CA ASN A 40 -11.67 -1.69 -14.41
C ASN A 40 -10.18 -1.60 -14.81
N ARG A 41 -9.44 -0.62 -14.29
CA ARG A 41 -8.00 -0.50 -14.56
C ARG A 41 -7.16 -1.66 -14.03
N ILE A 42 -7.54 -2.24 -12.89
CA ILE A 42 -6.89 -3.46 -12.38
C ILE A 42 -7.14 -4.62 -13.35
N ARG A 43 -8.39 -4.80 -13.80
CA ARG A 43 -8.76 -5.83 -14.77
C ARG A 43 -8.11 -5.63 -16.12
N ASP A 44 -7.91 -4.40 -16.58
CA ASP A 44 -7.18 -4.11 -17.82
C ASP A 44 -5.71 -4.58 -17.74
N ARG A 45 -5.11 -4.50 -16.54
CA ARG A 45 -3.73 -4.97 -16.28
C ARG A 45 -3.65 -6.47 -15.98
N ALA A 46 -4.74 -7.06 -15.49
CA ALA A 46 -4.83 -8.47 -15.15
C ALA A 46 -6.12 -9.09 -15.74
N PRO A 47 -6.22 -9.26 -17.06
CA PRO A 47 -7.47 -9.64 -17.74
C PRO A 47 -7.94 -11.06 -17.40
N ALA A 48 -7.03 -11.93 -16.97
CA ALA A 48 -7.33 -13.30 -16.55
C ALA A 48 -7.84 -13.39 -15.10
N ALA A 49 -7.79 -12.30 -14.33
CA ALA A 49 -8.13 -12.32 -12.92
C ALA A 49 -9.65 -12.28 -12.69
N PRO A 50 -10.18 -13.09 -11.76
CA PRO A 50 -11.57 -12.98 -11.33
C PRO A 50 -11.86 -11.58 -10.75
N ALA A 51 -13.08 -11.06 -10.98
CA ALA A 51 -13.49 -9.77 -10.44
C ALA A 51 -13.40 -9.72 -8.90
N ALA A 52 -13.69 -10.83 -8.22
CA ALA A 52 -13.53 -10.96 -6.78
C ALA A 52 -12.07 -10.76 -6.34
N ALA A 53 -11.10 -11.34 -7.05
CA ALA A 53 -9.68 -11.18 -6.76
C ALA A 53 -9.21 -9.73 -6.96
N CYS A 54 -9.72 -9.04 -7.98
CA CYS A 54 -9.43 -7.61 -8.20
C CYS A 54 -9.97 -6.75 -7.05
N ARG A 55 -11.16 -7.07 -6.55
CA ARG A 55 -11.78 -6.37 -5.42
C ARG A 55 -11.03 -6.63 -4.12
N GLU A 56 -10.64 -7.87 -3.85
CA GLU A 56 -9.82 -8.22 -2.68
C GLU A 56 -8.46 -7.52 -2.71
N ALA A 57 -7.79 -7.49 -3.86
CA ALA A 57 -6.55 -6.76 -4.06
C ALA A 57 -6.71 -5.27 -3.73
N LEU A 58 -7.76 -4.63 -4.26
CA LEU A 58 -8.03 -3.21 -4.01
C LEU A 58 -8.32 -2.93 -2.53
N ILE A 59 -9.10 -3.79 -1.86
CA ILE A 59 -9.37 -3.68 -0.42
C ILE A 59 -8.06 -3.78 0.38
N ARG A 60 -7.20 -4.75 0.04
CA ARG A 60 -5.93 -4.97 0.73
C ARG A 60 -4.98 -3.78 0.58
N VAL A 61 -4.86 -3.25 -0.64
CA VAL A 61 -4.01 -2.08 -0.92
C VAL A 61 -4.56 -0.81 -0.26
N ARG A 62 -5.89 -0.64 -0.19
CA ARG A 62 -6.50 0.48 0.55
C ARG A 62 -6.20 0.41 2.05
N ARG A 63 -6.27 -0.78 2.65
CA ARG A 63 -5.82 -0.98 4.04
C ARG A 63 -4.36 -0.58 4.19
N LEU A 64 -3.49 -1.04 3.29
CA LEU A 64 -2.07 -0.64 3.29
C LEU A 64 -1.92 0.88 3.22
N SER A 65 -2.72 1.59 2.41
CA SER A 65 -2.62 3.06 2.31
C SER A 65 -2.98 3.78 3.62
N LEU A 66 -3.92 3.25 4.40
CA LEU A 66 -4.25 3.76 5.72
C LEU A 66 -3.12 3.48 6.71
N ASP A 67 -2.62 2.23 6.73
CA ASP A 67 -1.51 1.82 7.59
C ASP A 67 -0.25 2.66 7.31
N VAL A 68 0.05 2.91 6.03
CA VAL A 68 1.14 3.78 5.58
C VAL A 68 0.97 5.19 6.12
N TYR A 69 -0.22 5.76 6.02
CA TYR A 69 -0.49 7.10 6.51
C TYR A 69 -0.22 7.18 8.02
N GLU A 70 -0.80 6.26 8.81
CA GLU A 70 -0.60 6.20 10.26
C GLU A 70 0.88 6.03 10.64
N VAL A 71 1.59 5.12 9.97
CA VAL A 71 3.01 4.87 10.24
C VAL A 71 3.87 6.08 9.88
N CYS A 72 3.61 6.75 8.75
CA CYS A 72 4.36 7.93 8.34
C CYS A 72 4.07 9.14 9.24
N ASP A 73 2.85 9.27 9.74
CA ASP A 73 2.45 10.29 10.71
C ASP A 73 3.17 10.08 12.04
N ALA A 74 3.08 8.87 12.60
CA ALA A 74 3.78 8.50 13.82
C ALA A 74 5.32 8.58 13.68
N PHE A 75 5.86 8.31 12.49
CA PHE A 75 7.29 8.48 12.20
C PHE A 75 7.73 9.94 12.30
N ARG A 76 6.91 10.88 11.82
CA ARG A 76 7.21 12.32 11.95
C ARG A 76 7.18 12.79 13.41
N ASP A 77 6.31 12.20 14.21
CA ASP A 77 6.25 12.43 15.66
C ASP A 77 7.40 11.76 16.43
N GLY A 78 8.27 11.01 15.75
CA GLY A 78 9.43 10.35 16.35
C GLY A 78 9.11 9.03 17.06
N ALA A 79 7.95 8.43 16.82
CA ALA A 79 7.52 7.19 17.47
C ALA A 79 8.45 5.99 17.20
N TYR A 80 9.23 6.05 16.11
CA TYR A 80 10.18 5.02 15.72
C TYR A 80 11.64 5.36 16.07
N GLY A 81 11.86 6.38 16.92
CA GLY A 81 13.17 6.86 17.32
C GLY A 81 13.76 7.91 16.37
N THR A 82 15.04 8.25 16.57
CA THR A 82 15.76 9.24 15.76
C THR A 82 17.03 8.63 15.17
N GLY A 83 17.43 9.08 13.97
CA GLY A 83 18.67 8.65 13.32
C GLY A 83 18.53 7.47 12.34
N GLU A 84 19.66 6.84 12.03
CA GLU A 84 19.86 5.94 10.88
C GLU A 84 18.99 4.66 10.89
N GLY A 85 18.38 4.30 12.03
CA GLY A 85 17.51 3.12 12.16
C GLY A 85 16.01 3.39 12.24
N ALA A 86 15.59 4.66 12.35
CA ALA A 86 14.17 4.99 12.54
C ALA A 86 13.33 4.65 11.30
N HIS A 87 13.90 4.88 10.11
CA HIS A 87 13.26 4.55 8.84
C HIS A 87 12.98 3.04 8.73
N ASP A 88 13.99 2.21 8.99
CA ASP A 88 13.87 0.76 8.90
C ASP A 88 12.90 0.19 9.93
N ALA A 89 12.85 0.80 11.13
CA ALA A 89 11.87 0.44 12.16
C ALA A 89 10.44 0.75 11.69
N ALA A 90 10.20 1.89 11.04
CA ALA A 90 8.90 2.25 10.52
C ALA A 90 8.46 1.34 9.35
N VAL A 91 9.37 1.05 8.41
CA VAL A 91 9.10 0.11 7.30
C VAL A 91 8.82 -1.30 7.82
N ARG A 92 9.56 -1.77 8.83
CA ARG A 92 9.31 -3.06 9.47
C ARG A 92 7.94 -3.10 10.16
N ALA A 93 7.57 -2.04 10.88
CA ALA A 93 6.26 -1.95 11.51
C ALA A 93 5.12 -1.99 10.49
N LEU A 94 5.31 -1.39 9.31
CA LEU A 94 4.35 -1.47 8.22
C LEU A 94 4.21 -2.91 7.69
N ALA A 95 5.34 -3.60 7.48
CA ALA A 95 5.34 -4.99 7.02
C ALA A 95 4.71 -5.97 8.04
N GLU A 96 4.86 -5.68 9.33
CA GLU A 96 4.23 -6.43 10.42
C GLU A 96 2.70 -6.19 10.47
N LYS A 97 2.26 -4.93 10.31
CA LYS A 97 0.82 -4.57 10.25
C LYS A 97 0.13 -5.18 9.02
N ASN A 98 0.76 -5.10 7.85
CA ASN A 98 0.13 -5.46 6.59
C ASN A 98 1.08 -6.26 5.70
N SER A 99 1.24 -7.54 6.05
CA SER A 99 2.12 -8.46 5.32
C SER A 99 1.63 -8.75 3.89
N GLY A 100 2.54 -9.21 3.04
CA GLY A 100 2.25 -9.72 1.69
C GLY A 100 2.62 -8.80 0.53
N PHE A 101 3.33 -7.72 0.80
CA PHE A 101 4.02 -6.91 -0.21
C PHE A 101 5.53 -7.18 -0.17
N THR A 102 6.21 -6.80 -1.24
CA THR A 102 7.67 -6.86 -1.36
C THR A 102 8.34 -5.72 -0.60
N GLU A 103 9.62 -5.86 -0.28
CA GLU A 103 10.41 -4.80 0.38
C GLU A 103 10.40 -3.49 -0.44
N ASP A 104 10.53 -3.58 -1.76
CA ASP A 104 10.46 -2.44 -2.67
C ASP A 104 9.08 -1.74 -2.64
N GLU A 105 8.00 -2.52 -2.55
CA GLU A 105 6.64 -1.98 -2.41
C GLU A 105 6.48 -1.26 -1.06
N TYR A 106 7.00 -1.80 0.05
CA TYR A 106 6.96 -1.07 1.32
C TYR A 106 7.80 0.21 1.30
N ALA A 107 9.00 0.18 0.71
CA ALA A 107 9.84 1.37 0.57
C ALA A 107 9.14 2.45 -0.27
N LYS A 108 8.53 2.07 -1.40
CA LYS A 108 7.75 2.97 -2.24
C LYS A 108 6.51 3.50 -1.52
N ALA A 109 5.78 2.65 -0.81
CA ALA A 109 4.60 3.03 -0.06
C ALA A 109 4.95 4.03 1.04
N PHE A 110 6.02 3.77 1.79
CA PHE A 110 6.52 4.67 2.83
C PHE A 110 6.94 6.02 2.25
N ALA A 111 7.69 6.05 1.14
CA ALA A 111 8.06 7.30 0.47
C ALA A 111 6.83 8.13 0.03
N VAL A 112 5.79 7.46 -0.48
CA VAL A 112 4.51 8.13 -0.83
C VAL A 112 3.78 8.62 0.42
N GLY A 113 3.71 7.83 1.48
CA GLY A 113 3.12 8.21 2.75
C GLY A 113 3.79 9.43 3.38
N MET A 114 5.12 9.50 3.31
CA MET A 114 5.88 10.66 3.76
C MET A 114 5.54 11.94 2.98
N MET A 115 5.14 11.85 1.71
CA MET A 115 4.62 13.00 0.97
C MET A 115 3.20 13.39 1.41
N TRP A 116 2.36 12.41 1.75
CA TRP A 116 0.99 12.65 2.24
C TRP A 116 0.95 13.34 3.58
N THR A 117 1.88 13.02 4.48
CA THR A 117 1.95 13.58 5.83
C THR A 117 2.77 14.87 5.90
N ALA A 118 3.17 15.43 4.75
CA ALA A 118 4.04 16.62 4.61
C ALA A 118 3.46 17.97 5.01
N PHE A 119 2.25 17.99 5.58
CA PHE A 119 1.46 19.20 5.76
C PHE A 119 1.23 19.53 7.24
#